data_AF-A0A351AVV8-F1
#
_entry.id   AF-A0A351AVV8-F1
#
_cell.length_a   1.000
_cell.length_b   1.000
_cell.length_c   1.000
_cell.angle_alpha   90.00
_cell.angle_beta   90.00
_cell.angle_gamma   90.00
#
_symmetry.space_group_name_H-M   'P 1'
#
loop_
_entity.id
_entity.type
_entity.pdbx_description
1 polymer ?
#
loop_
_entity_poly.entity_id
_entity_poly.type
_entity_poly.pdbx_seq_one_letter_code
_entity_poly.pdbx_strand_id
1 'polypeptide(L)'
;VGMHNMDGGTDMNKVIVLATPAESENFIGWYEDGSLVSTELEYRHTGGGKLYACFAGDADGNGQINTVDATLIMRAALGYADGNNFSMMDVDADGNIAVADALAVLRVSLGL
;
A
#
# COMPACT_ATOMS: atom_id res chain seq x y z
N VAL A 1 -33.15 3.86 45.46
CA VAL A 1 -31.75 4.29 45.66
C VAL A 1 -30.88 3.07 45.41
N GLY A 2 -30.04 2.95 44.39
CA GLY A 2 -29.81 3.70 43.15
C GLY A 2 -29.27 2.69 42.14
N MET A 3 -29.66 2.84 40.88
CA MET A 3 -29.11 2.09 39.75
C MET A 3 -27.63 2.48 39.60
N HIS A 4 -26.71 1.52 39.58
CA HIS A 4 -25.36 1.76 39.07
C HIS A 4 -25.26 1.12 37.70
N ASN A 5 -25.16 2.01 36.72
CA ASN A 5 -25.22 1.78 35.30
C ASN A 5 -24.20 0.75 34.83
N MET A 6 -24.62 -0.05 33.85
CA MET A 6 -23.73 -0.66 32.89
C MET A 6 -22.98 0.45 32.16
N ASP A 7 -21.67 0.49 32.32
CA ASP A 7 -20.74 1.19 31.42
C ASP A 7 -19.99 0.04 30.73
N GLY A 8 -20.41 -0.44 29.55
CA GLY A 8 -20.44 0.38 28.35
C GLY A 8 -19.02 0.69 27.84
N GLY A 9 -17.99 0.01 28.34
CA GLY A 9 -16.62 0.16 27.87
C GLY A 9 -16.46 -0.50 26.51
N THR A 10 -16.73 0.27 25.46
CA THR A 10 -16.48 -0.03 24.04
C THR A 10 -15.24 -0.91 23.87
N ASP A 11 -15.50 -2.17 23.59
CA ASP A 11 -14.59 -3.13 22.99
C ASP A 11 -14.04 -2.48 21.70
N MET A 12 -12.92 -1.79 21.87
CA MET A 12 -12.14 -1.21 20.80
C MET A 12 -11.77 -2.39 19.90
N ASN A 13 -12.52 -2.58 18.81
CA ASN A 13 -12.41 -3.76 17.96
C ASN A 13 -11.04 -3.75 17.27
N LYS A 14 -10.04 -4.29 17.97
CA LYS A 14 -8.66 -4.31 17.54
C LYS A 14 -8.52 -5.44 16.55
N VAL A 15 -8.40 -5.09 15.28
CA VAL A 15 -8.25 -6.04 14.19
C VAL A 15 -6.76 -6.17 13.88
N ILE A 16 -6.28 -7.41 13.84
CA ILE A 16 -4.94 -7.72 13.37
C ILE A 16 -5.07 -8.03 11.87
N VAL A 17 -4.35 -7.27 11.06
CA VAL A 17 -4.24 -7.51 9.62
C VAL A 17 -2.83 -7.99 9.31
N LEU A 18 -2.74 -8.97 8.42
CA LEU A 18 -1.47 -9.58 8.00
C LEU A 18 -1.33 -9.48 6.48
N ALA A 19 -0.23 -8.91 6.03
CA ALA A 19 0.18 -8.88 4.65
C ALA A 19 0.97 -10.16 4.39
N THR A 20 0.57 -10.89 3.35
CA THR A 20 1.24 -12.14 2.96
C THR A 20 1.73 -11.96 1.53
N PRO A 21 2.86 -11.26 1.31
CA PRO A 21 3.43 -11.11 -0.02
C PRO A 21 3.76 -12.48 -0.61
N ALA A 22 3.57 -12.64 -1.91
CA ALA A 22 4.13 -13.78 -2.64
C ALA A 22 5.67 -13.75 -2.58
N GLU A 23 6.36 -14.87 -2.87
CA GLU A 23 7.83 -14.98 -2.74
C GLU A 23 8.63 -13.94 -3.58
N SER A 24 7.98 -13.23 -4.50
CA SER A 24 8.55 -12.17 -5.34
C SER A 24 7.96 -10.77 -5.10
N GLU A 25 7.02 -10.59 -4.16
CA GLU A 25 6.42 -9.28 -3.87
C GLU A 25 7.12 -8.60 -2.69
N ASN A 26 7.37 -7.30 -2.82
CA ASN A 26 8.01 -6.53 -1.77
C ASN A 26 6.97 -5.71 -1.01
N PHE A 27 6.43 -6.27 0.07
CA PHE A 27 5.51 -5.55 0.94
C PHE A 27 6.12 -4.21 1.40
N ILE A 28 5.46 -3.11 1.04
CA ILE A 28 5.94 -1.75 1.33
C ILE A 28 5.31 -1.23 2.63
N GLY A 29 4.03 -1.53 2.86
CA GLY A 29 3.36 -1.13 4.09
C GLY A 29 1.84 -1.15 4.03
N TRP A 30 1.26 -0.83 5.17
CA TRP A 30 -0.15 -0.55 5.39
C TRP A 30 -0.42 0.94 5.30
N TYR A 31 -1.51 1.27 4.63
CA TYR A 31 -1.92 2.65 4.37
C TYR A 31 -3.37 2.86 4.83
N GLU A 32 -3.63 4.00 5.46
CA GLU A 32 -4.95 4.46 5.86
C GLU A 32 -5.16 5.88 5.31
N ASP A 33 -6.26 6.10 4.59
CA ASP A 33 -6.58 7.37 3.91
C ASP A 33 -5.40 7.94 3.07
N GLY A 34 -4.62 7.03 2.47
CA GLY A 34 -3.47 7.38 1.63
C GLY A 34 -2.20 7.75 2.39
N SER A 35 -2.15 7.60 3.72
CA SER A 35 -0.94 7.80 4.53
C SER A 35 -0.39 6.47 5.02
N LEU A 36 0.93 6.29 4.98
CA LEU A 36 1.62 5.13 5.54
C LEU A 36 1.42 5.07 7.05
N VAL A 37 0.82 3.99 7.54
CA VAL A 37 0.58 3.75 8.97
C VAL A 37 1.45 2.65 9.56
N SER A 38 1.99 1.76 8.73
CA SER A 38 2.94 0.73 9.18
C SER A 38 3.71 0.11 8.02
N THR A 39 4.96 -0.28 8.25
CA THR A 39 5.79 -1.04 7.29
C THR A 39 5.93 -2.52 7.68
N GLU A 40 5.30 -2.92 8.79
CA GLU A 40 5.36 -4.30 9.29
C GLU A 40 4.28 -5.16 8.61
N LEU A 41 4.60 -6.41 8.30
CA LEU A 41 3.64 -7.35 7.69
C LEU A 41 2.40 -7.54 8.57
N GLU A 42 2.58 -7.54 9.89
CA GLU A 42 1.48 -7.55 10.86
C GLU A 42 1.21 -6.12 11.33
N TYR A 43 -0.01 -5.63 11.11
CA TYR A 43 -0.45 -4.35 11.66
C TYR A 43 -1.68 -4.50 12.54
N ARG A 44 -1.61 -3.87 13.72
CA ARG A 44 -2.64 -3.93 14.76
C ARG A 44 -3.48 -2.68 14.68
N HIS A 45 -4.44 -2.69 13.77
CA HIS A 45 -5.33 -1.56 13.57
C HIS A 45 -6.38 -1.48 14.70
N THR A 46 -6.64 -0.26 15.18
CA THR A 46 -7.65 0.00 16.20
C THR A 46 -8.57 1.08 15.67
N GLY A 47 -9.73 0.69 15.12
CA GLY A 47 -10.64 1.62 14.46
C GLY A 47 -11.49 0.96 13.39
N GLY A 48 -12.41 1.74 12.83
CA GLY A 48 -13.19 1.39 11.65
C GLY A 48 -12.76 2.28 10.48
N GLY A 49 -11.68 1.91 9.81
CA GLY A 49 -11.12 2.60 8.65
C GLY A 49 -10.85 1.63 7.50
N LYS A 50 -10.67 2.15 6.27
CA LYS A 50 -10.22 1.34 5.13
C LYS A 50 -8.70 1.26 5.17
N LEU A 51 -8.18 0.04 5.30
CA LEU A 51 -6.75 -0.23 5.31
C LEU A 51 -6.33 -0.89 4.00
N TYR A 52 -5.21 -0.47 3.43
CA TYR A 52 -4.66 -1.01 2.19
C TYR A 52 -3.25 -1.54 2.43
N ALA A 53 -2.99 -2.79 2.04
CA ALA A 53 -1.63 -3.30 1.95
C ALA A 53 -1.09 -2.98 0.55
N CYS A 54 0.06 -2.31 0.48
CA CYS A 54 0.75 -2.08 -0.80
C CYS A 54 1.98 -2.98 -0.90
N PHE A 55 2.10 -3.66 -2.04
CA PHE A 55 3.12 -4.66 -2.32
C PHE A 55 4.02 -4.28 -3.50
N ALA A 56 3.61 -3.28 -4.32
CA ALA A 56 4.36 -2.69 -5.43
C ALA A 56 3.64 -1.42 -5.91
N GLY A 57 4.35 -0.50 -6.58
CA GLY A 57 3.78 0.69 -7.23
C GLY A 57 4.04 2.05 -6.57
N ASP A 58 4.74 2.10 -5.44
CA ASP A 58 5.29 3.32 -4.83
C ASP A 58 6.74 3.49 -5.31
N ALA A 59 6.89 4.09 -6.49
CA ALA A 59 8.15 4.10 -7.23
C ALA A 59 9.12 5.18 -6.75
N ASP A 60 8.64 6.22 -6.06
CA ASP A 60 9.49 7.21 -5.40
C ASP A 60 9.72 6.92 -3.89
N GLY A 61 9.00 5.97 -3.31
CA GLY A 61 9.14 5.55 -1.92
C GLY A 61 8.58 6.57 -0.92
N ASN A 62 7.65 7.43 -1.35
CA ASN A 62 7.07 8.48 -0.53
C ASN A 62 5.89 8.00 0.34
N GLY A 63 5.45 6.75 0.17
CA GLY A 63 4.31 6.20 0.87
C GLY A 63 2.95 6.62 0.31
N GLN A 64 2.85 7.00 -0.96
CA GLN A 64 1.59 7.34 -1.62
C GLN A 64 1.64 6.84 -3.05
N ILE A 65 0.74 5.91 -3.41
CA ILE A 65 0.59 5.48 -4.80
C ILE A 65 -0.21 6.52 -5.57
N ASN A 66 0.46 7.26 -6.46
CA ASN A 66 -0.15 8.32 -7.25
C ASN A 66 0.44 8.40 -8.68
N THR A 67 0.02 9.41 -9.45
CA THR A 67 0.46 9.57 -10.85
C THR A 67 1.97 9.83 -10.99
N VAL A 68 2.64 10.33 -9.95
CA VAL A 68 4.10 10.50 -9.91
C VAL A 68 4.78 9.14 -10.03
N ASP A 69 4.32 8.15 -9.29
CA ASP A 69 4.84 6.79 -9.36
C ASP A 69 4.66 6.18 -10.75
N ALA A 70 3.46 6.32 -11.31
CA ALA A 70 3.18 5.88 -12.68
C ALA A 70 4.14 6.53 -13.70
N THR A 71 4.46 7.82 -13.55
CA THR A 71 5.43 8.47 -14.45
C THR A 71 6.87 7.98 -14.25
N LEU A 72 7.26 7.62 -13.03
CA LEU A 72 8.59 7.04 -12.76
C LEU A 72 8.72 5.64 -13.34
N ILE A 73 7.69 4.81 -13.18
CA ILE A 73 7.62 3.47 -13.77
C ILE A 73 7.63 3.56 -15.29
N MET A 74 6.87 4.49 -15.88
CA MET A 74 6.85 4.71 -17.33
C MET A 74 8.23 5.14 -17.85
N ARG A 75 8.92 6.01 -17.11
CA ARG A 75 10.29 6.43 -17.44
C ARG A 75 11.28 5.28 -17.37
N ALA A 76 11.11 4.37 -16.40
CA ALA A 76 11.88 3.14 -16.28
C ALA A 76 11.61 2.16 -17.43
N ALA A 77 10.34 1.95 -17.78
CA ALA A 77 9.93 1.10 -18.89
C ALA A 77 10.49 1.58 -20.25
N LEU A 78 10.69 2.89 -20.41
CA LEU A 78 11.29 3.49 -21.61
C LEU A 78 12.83 3.48 -21.60
N GLY A 79 13.46 2.90 -20.58
CA GLY A 79 14.92 2.83 -20.45
C GLY A 79 15.58 4.14 -20.05
N TYR A 80 14.82 5.08 -19.47
CA TYR A 80 15.30 6.39 -19.01
C TYR A 80 15.42 6.46 -17.47
N ALA A 81 15.44 5.32 -16.79
CA ALA A 81 15.67 5.27 -15.35
C ALA A 81 17.13 4.93 -15.02
N ASP A 82 17.81 5.87 -14.36
CA ASP A 82 19.05 5.60 -13.65
C ASP A 82 18.74 5.16 -12.22
N GLY A 83 19.10 3.91 -11.88
CA GLY A 83 19.33 3.50 -10.48
C GLY A 83 18.13 3.33 -9.55
N ASN A 84 16.92 3.10 -10.05
CA ASN A 84 15.74 2.91 -9.21
C ASN A 84 15.56 1.46 -8.71
N ASN A 85 14.85 1.29 -7.60
CA ASN A 85 14.51 -0.01 -7.01
C ASN A 85 13.51 -0.75 -7.93
N PHE A 86 14.02 -1.65 -8.77
CA PHE A 86 13.24 -2.35 -9.79
C PHE A 86 12.01 -3.09 -9.23
N SER A 87 12.12 -3.64 -8.03
CA SER A 87 11.02 -4.34 -7.35
C SER A 87 9.79 -3.49 -7.04
N MET A 88 9.95 -2.16 -6.95
CA MET A 88 8.81 -1.27 -6.67
C MET A 88 8.06 -0.87 -7.94
N MET A 89 8.71 -1.04 -9.10
CA MET A 89 8.22 -0.59 -10.40
C MET A 89 7.61 -1.71 -11.23
N ASP A 90 7.95 -2.96 -10.93
CA ASP A 90 7.33 -4.17 -11.47
C ASP A 90 6.09 -4.49 -10.61
N VAL A 91 4.92 -4.04 -11.06
CA VAL A 91 3.67 -4.04 -10.28
C VAL A 91 2.88 -5.30 -10.51
N ASP A 92 3.01 -5.91 -11.69
CA ASP A 92 2.41 -7.22 -11.99
C ASP A 92 3.35 -8.40 -11.70
N ALA A 93 4.57 -8.13 -11.24
CA ALA A 93 5.59 -9.10 -10.85
C ALA A 93 5.97 -10.08 -11.98
N ASP A 94 5.89 -9.63 -13.24
CA ASP A 94 6.24 -10.44 -14.40
C ASP A 94 7.76 -10.51 -14.65
N GLY A 95 8.55 -9.74 -13.89
CA GLY A 95 10.00 -9.65 -13.97
C GLY A 95 10.50 -8.59 -14.95
N ASN A 96 9.62 -7.84 -15.61
CA ASN A 96 9.95 -6.76 -16.53
C ASN A 96 9.21 -5.48 -16.13
N ILE A 97 9.95 -4.37 -16.05
CA ILE A 97 9.31 -3.06 -15.89
C ILE A 97 8.78 -2.61 -17.25
N ALA A 98 7.47 -2.59 -17.42
CA ALA A 98 6.77 -2.21 -18.64
C ALA A 98 5.85 -0.99 -18.42
N VAL A 99 5.37 -0.44 -19.54
CA VAL A 99 4.30 0.57 -19.51
C VAL A 99 2.99 0.01 -18.96
N ALA A 100 2.84 -1.32 -18.93
CA ALA A 100 1.72 -2.00 -18.29
C ALA A 100 1.70 -1.75 -16.78
N ASP A 101 2.85 -1.80 -16.11
CA ASP A 101 2.99 -1.49 -14.68
C ASP A 101 2.62 -0.05 -14.37
N ALA A 102 3.13 0.89 -15.18
CA ALA A 102 2.80 2.30 -15.05
C ALA A 102 1.29 2.54 -15.21
N LEU A 103 0.66 1.84 -16.16
CA LEU A 103 -0.77 1.93 -16.38
C LEU A 103 -1.57 1.33 -15.23
N ALA A 104 -1.09 0.26 -14.61
CA ALA A 104 -1.70 -0.33 -13.42
C ALA A 104 -1.73 0.69 -12.27
N VAL A 105 -0.60 1.35 -12.00
CA VAL A 105 -0.52 2.42 -10.99
C VAL A 105 -1.42 3.60 -11.32
N LEU A 106 -1.50 4.00 -12.59
CA LEU A 106 -2.37 5.08 -13.01
C LEU A 106 -3.86 4.78 -12.77
N ARG A 107 -4.29 3.53 -12.98
CA ARG A 107 -5.66 3.09 -12.70
C ARG A 107 -5.97 3.16 -11.21
N VAL A 108 -5.06 2.66 -10.38
CA VAL A 108 -5.16 2.76 -8.91
C VAL A 108 -5.25 4.22 -8.48
N SER A 109 -4.40 5.10 -9.03
CA SER A 109 -4.38 6.53 -8.74
C SER A 109 -5.68 7.26 -9.12
N LEU A 110 -6.41 6.74 -10.11
CA LEU A 110 -7.68 7.30 -10.59
C LEU A 110 -8.91 6.65 -9.93
N GLY A 111 -8.72 5.60 -9.11
CA GLY A 111 -9.80 4.84 -8.50
C GLY A 111 -10.62 4.01 -9.49
N LEU A 112 -9.98 3.52 -10.57
CA LEU A 112 -10.57 2.74 -11.64
C LEU A 112 -10.30 1.23 -11.51
#